data_AF-A0A2A9L226-F1
#
_entry.id   AF-A0A2A9L226-F1
#
_cell.length_a   1.000
_cell.length_b   1.000
_cell.length_c   1.000
_cell.angle_alpha   90.00
_cell.angle_beta   90.00
_cell.angle_gamma   90.00
#
_symmetry.space_group_name_H-M   'P 1'
#
loop_
_entity.id
_entity.type
_entity.pdbx_description
1 polymer ?
#
loop_
_entity_poly.entity_id
_entity_poly.type
_entity_poly.pdbx_seq_one_letter_code
_entity_poly.pdbx_strand_id
1 'polypeptide(L)'
;MESAKPVAPQRWWYLMPIIFITYSLAYLDRANYGFAAAAGIDKDLGITHGMSSLIGSLFFLGYCLFQVPGAIYAQRNSVKKLIFFSLILWGLCAAATGMVSNIPMLMVLRFVLGVVEAAVMPSMLMYISRWFTRTERSRANTFLILGNPVTVLWMSVVSGYLVHSFGWREMFVIEGVPALAWAVVWWFTVKDRPADAPWMTDAEKVELDARLKAEQAHIAPVRDYKAAFRSSVVLKCCVIHALWSIGVYGFIMWLPSILKSAATIDIVSVGWLAAVPYLAAIILMLLASWLSDRTHNRKLFVWPLLLIGTIALVGSYLVGESHFWISFTLLVVAGATMYAPYGPFFALVPELVPSNVLGGAIGVINSSGALGAFLGSWVVGYLNGATGSPSASYIFMAVALLLSVILMITVPGRAEQRAAGEATVSLRRT
;
A
#
# COMPACT_ATOMS: atom_id res chain seq x y z
N MET A 1 1.38 -15.09 30.75
CA MET A 1 1.82 -14.00 29.86
C MET A 1 0.84 -12.86 30.02
N GLU A 2 1.21 -11.90 30.86
CA GLU A 2 0.38 -10.74 31.19
C GLU A 2 0.14 -9.93 29.91
N SER A 3 -1.12 -9.76 29.48
CA SER A 3 -1.42 -8.85 28.38
C SER A 3 -1.10 -7.44 28.88
N ALA A 4 0.11 -6.96 28.60
CA ALA A 4 0.56 -5.64 29.05
C ALA A 4 -0.53 -4.61 28.66
N LYS A 5 -1.05 -3.90 29.67
CA LYS A 5 -2.11 -2.91 29.48
C LYS A 5 -1.73 -1.95 28.33
N PRO A 6 -2.69 -1.53 27.49
CA PRO A 6 -2.43 -0.59 26.42
C PRO A 6 -1.92 0.73 27.02
N VAL A 7 -0.76 1.19 26.56
CA VAL A 7 -0.16 2.47 26.98
C VAL A 7 -0.75 3.58 26.15
N ALA A 8 -1.22 4.66 26.78
CA ALA A 8 -1.78 5.84 26.13
C ALA A 8 -2.77 5.46 25.00
N PRO A 9 -3.93 4.85 25.32
CA PRO A 9 -4.92 4.44 24.31
C PRO A 9 -5.42 5.61 23.45
N GLN A 10 -5.35 6.83 23.99
CA GLN A 10 -5.59 8.09 23.28
C GLN A 10 -4.78 8.25 21.98
N ARG A 11 -3.61 7.61 21.83
CA ARG A 11 -2.83 7.60 20.58
C ARG A 11 -3.65 7.15 19.37
N TRP A 12 -4.55 6.19 19.57
CA TRP A 12 -5.42 5.69 18.52
C TRP A 12 -6.36 6.78 17.99
N TRP A 13 -6.96 7.56 18.89
CA TRP A 13 -7.91 8.62 18.54
C TRP A 13 -7.24 9.83 17.89
N TYR A 14 -6.05 10.21 18.33
CA TYR A 14 -5.34 11.35 17.77
C TYR A 14 -4.61 11.04 16.46
N LEU A 15 -4.07 9.83 16.30
CA LEU A 15 -3.18 9.52 15.17
C LEU A 15 -3.87 8.79 14.03
N MET A 16 -4.74 7.81 14.32
CA MET A 16 -5.31 6.95 13.27
C MET A 16 -6.20 7.71 12.28
N PRO A 17 -7.10 8.62 12.70
CA PRO A 17 -7.89 9.41 11.75
C PRO A 17 -7.00 10.24 10.82
N ILE A 18 -5.96 10.86 11.36
CA ILE A 18 -5.04 11.70 10.58
C ILE A 18 -4.31 10.86 9.53
N ILE A 19 -3.77 9.72 9.96
CA ILE A 19 -3.04 8.78 9.09
C ILE A 19 -3.96 8.22 8.01
N PHE A 20 -5.17 7.80 8.39
CA PHE A 20 -6.18 7.27 7.47
C PHE A 20 -6.58 8.31 6.42
N ILE A 21 -6.98 9.51 6.85
CA ILE A 21 -7.40 10.59 5.93
C ILE A 21 -6.26 10.96 4.97
N THR A 22 -5.03 11.12 5.49
CA THR A 22 -3.89 11.47 4.64
C THR A 22 -3.65 10.44 3.54
N TYR A 23 -3.74 9.15 3.88
CA TYR A 23 -3.52 8.09 2.89
C TYR A 23 -4.72 7.86 1.98
N SER A 24 -5.94 8.10 2.47
CA SER A 24 -7.13 8.14 1.64
C SER A 24 -7.04 9.22 0.57
N LEU A 25 -6.65 10.45 0.94
CA LEU A 25 -6.46 11.53 -0.03
C LEU A 25 -5.33 11.21 -1.03
N ALA A 26 -4.29 10.49 -0.63
CA ALA A 26 -3.27 10.02 -1.58
C ALA A 26 -3.83 8.99 -2.60
N TYR A 27 -4.80 8.15 -2.22
CA TYR A 27 -5.43 7.21 -3.15
C TYR A 27 -6.52 7.83 -4.01
N LEU A 28 -7.15 8.90 -3.52
CA LEU A 28 -8.08 9.74 -4.28
C LEU A 28 -7.42 10.17 -5.60
N ASP A 29 -6.20 10.72 -5.50
CA ASP A 29 -5.45 11.21 -6.66
C ASP A 29 -4.84 10.12 -7.54
N ARG A 30 -4.73 8.88 -7.06
CA ARG A 30 -4.29 7.75 -7.88
C ARG A 30 -5.42 7.17 -8.71
N ALA A 31 -6.61 7.12 -8.14
CA ALA A 31 -7.79 6.53 -8.77
C ALA A 31 -8.43 7.47 -9.80
N ASN A 32 -8.29 8.78 -9.62
CA ASN A 32 -8.93 9.80 -10.46
C ASN A 32 -8.64 9.65 -11.97
N TYR A 33 -7.44 9.19 -12.36
CA TYR A 33 -7.09 8.98 -13.76
C TYR A 33 -7.97 7.92 -14.41
N GLY A 34 -8.23 6.82 -13.69
CA GLY A 34 -9.09 5.75 -14.20
C GLY A 34 -10.51 6.23 -14.46
N PHE A 35 -11.04 7.11 -13.60
CA PHE A 35 -12.36 7.72 -13.79
C PHE A 35 -12.35 8.74 -14.93
N ALA A 36 -11.31 9.56 -15.06
CA ALA A 36 -11.15 10.49 -16.19
C ALA A 36 -11.01 9.75 -17.54
N ALA A 37 -10.30 8.62 -17.57
CA ALA A 37 -10.22 7.71 -18.71
C ALA A 37 -11.60 7.23 -19.13
N ALA A 38 -12.39 6.73 -18.18
CA ALA A 38 -13.78 6.33 -18.42
C ALA A 38 -14.69 7.50 -18.86
N ALA A 39 -14.40 8.72 -18.40
CA ALA A 39 -15.13 9.95 -18.73
C ALA A 39 -14.81 10.53 -20.11
N GLY A 40 -13.75 10.08 -20.78
CA GLY A 40 -13.42 10.50 -22.14
C GLY A 40 -12.21 11.41 -22.29
N ILE A 41 -11.31 11.52 -21.30
CA ILE A 41 -10.00 12.20 -21.47
C ILE A 41 -9.24 11.63 -22.69
N ASP A 42 -9.42 10.34 -22.98
CA ASP A 42 -8.79 9.67 -24.11
C ASP A 42 -9.29 10.22 -25.45
N LYS A 43 -10.58 10.57 -25.55
CA LYS A 43 -11.16 11.18 -26.76
C LYS A 43 -10.74 12.64 -26.89
N ASP A 44 -10.75 13.38 -25.78
CA ASP A 44 -10.39 14.81 -25.76
C ASP A 44 -8.94 15.07 -26.17
N LEU A 45 -8.01 14.19 -25.77
CA LEU A 45 -6.57 14.35 -26.01
C LEU A 45 -6.01 13.45 -27.10
N GLY A 46 -6.85 12.57 -27.70
CA GLY A 46 -6.42 11.61 -28.74
C GLY A 46 -5.50 10.51 -28.20
N ILE A 47 -5.73 10.05 -26.97
CA ILE A 47 -4.92 9.02 -26.30
C ILE A 47 -5.33 7.64 -26.82
N THR A 48 -4.37 6.86 -27.29
CA THR A 48 -4.59 5.46 -27.67
C THR A 48 -4.65 4.55 -26.44
N HIS A 49 -5.31 3.40 -26.52
CA HIS A 49 -5.42 2.46 -25.40
C HIS A 49 -4.08 2.11 -24.74
N GLY A 50 -3.05 1.80 -25.54
CA GLY A 50 -1.72 1.49 -25.01
C GLY A 50 -1.06 2.69 -24.31
N MET A 51 -1.27 3.91 -24.83
CA MET A 51 -0.79 5.14 -24.21
C MET A 51 -1.50 5.43 -22.89
N SER A 52 -2.81 5.15 -22.79
CA SER A 52 -3.58 5.36 -21.56
C SER A 52 -3.06 4.49 -20.41
N SER A 53 -2.72 3.22 -20.68
CA SER A 53 -2.07 2.34 -19.69
C SER A 53 -0.67 2.84 -19.28
N LEU A 54 0.11 3.37 -20.22
CA LEU A 54 1.41 3.98 -19.91
C LEU A 54 1.25 5.23 -19.03
N ILE A 55 0.33 6.14 -19.36
CA ILE A 55 0.06 7.36 -18.59
C ILE A 55 -0.36 7.02 -17.16
N GLY A 56 -1.27 6.05 -16.98
CA GLY A 56 -1.69 5.62 -15.64
C GLY A 56 -0.57 4.96 -14.84
N SER A 57 0.35 4.27 -15.50
CA SER A 57 1.47 3.58 -14.84
C SER A 57 2.68 4.47 -14.54
N LEU A 58 2.87 5.59 -15.26
CA LEU A 58 3.96 6.55 -15.01
C LEU A 58 4.00 7.10 -13.59
N PHE A 59 2.85 7.18 -12.91
CA PHE A 59 2.77 7.49 -11.49
C PHE A 59 3.66 6.55 -10.66
N PHE A 60 3.52 5.23 -10.87
CA PHE A 60 4.30 4.23 -10.12
C PHE A 60 5.80 4.32 -10.40
N LEU A 61 6.20 4.76 -11.60
CA LEU A 61 7.61 4.95 -11.94
C LEU A 61 8.22 6.12 -11.15
N GLY A 62 7.56 7.29 -11.11
CA GLY A 62 7.98 8.42 -10.28
C GLY A 62 7.98 8.05 -8.79
N TYR A 63 6.93 7.33 -8.36
CA TYR A 63 6.75 6.84 -7.00
C TYR A 63 7.85 5.86 -6.58
N CYS A 64 8.31 4.98 -7.48
CA CYS A 64 9.40 4.04 -7.21
C CYS A 64 10.73 4.76 -6.91
N LEU A 65 11.08 5.77 -7.70
CA LEU A 65 12.41 6.42 -7.66
C LEU A 65 12.66 7.25 -6.39
N PHE A 66 11.62 7.93 -5.87
CA PHE A 66 11.79 8.90 -4.77
C PHE A 66 11.43 8.37 -3.38
N GLN A 67 11.02 7.12 -3.29
CA GLN A 67 10.68 6.48 -2.02
C GLN A 67 11.87 6.33 -1.08
N VAL A 68 13.02 5.88 -1.59
CA VAL A 68 14.22 5.66 -0.77
C VAL A 68 14.75 6.98 -0.21
N PRO A 69 14.99 8.04 -1.02
CA PRO A 69 15.39 9.34 -0.48
C PRO A 69 14.38 9.93 0.50
N GLY A 70 13.08 9.87 0.17
CA GLY A 70 12.00 10.39 1.02
C GLY A 70 11.96 9.69 2.39
N ALA A 71 12.09 8.36 2.41
CA ALA A 71 12.09 7.59 3.64
C ALA A 71 13.33 7.85 4.52
N ILE A 72 14.51 8.03 3.91
CA ILE A 72 15.74 8.41 4.62
C ILE A 72 15.58 9.81 5.24
N TYR A 73 15.03 10.77 4.49
CA TYR A 73 14.75 12.11 5.00
C TYR A 73 13.77 12.07 6.19
N ALA A 74 12.65 11.35 6.05
CA ALA A 74 11.66 11.20 7.12
C ALA A 74 12.25 10.56 8.39
N GLN A 75 13.18 9.61 8.22
CA GLN A 75 13.85 8.96 9.34
C GLN A 75 14.77 9.93 10.10
N ARG A 76 15.54 10.75 9.39
CA ARG A 76 16.57 11.63 9.99
C ARG A 76 16.03 12.97 10.45
N ASN A 77 15.05 13.51 9.74
CA ASN A 77 14.57 14.88 9.92
C ASN A 77 13.17 14.88 10.53
N SER A 78 12.13 14.98 9.71
CA SER A 78 10.76 15.16 10.16
C SER A 78 9.80 14.55 9.14
N VAL A 79 8.95 13.62 9.63
CA VAL A 79 7.82 13.10 8.87
C VAL A 79 6.82 14.24 8.66
N LYS A 80 6.55 15.02 9.72
CA LYS A 80 5.61 16.14 9.67
C LYS A 80 5.91 17.10 8.52
N LYS A 81 7.13 17.62 8.44
CA LYS A 81 7.53 18.60 7.42
C LYS A 81 7.47 17.99 6.02
N LEU A 82 7.94 16.76 5.86
CA LEU A 82 7.95 16.09 4.55
C LEU A 82 6.53 15.93 4.01
N ILE A 83 5.63 15.36 4.80
CA ILE A 83 4.23 15.13 4.40
C ILE A 83 3.50 16.45 4.17
N PHE A 84 3.78 17.49 4.96
CA PHE A 84 3.19 18.81 4.76
C PHE A 84 3.52 19.38 3.37
N PHE A 85 4.79 19.39 2.98
CA PHE A 85 5.19 19.88 1.67
C PHE A 85 4.71 18.96 0.55
N SER A 86 4.69 17.64 0.77
CA SER A 86 4.09 16.69 -0.18
C SER A 86 2.60 16.97 -0.39
N LEU A 87 1.81 17.24 0.66
CA LEU A 87 0.38 17.58 0.56
C LEU A 87 0.13 18.81 -0.32
N ILE A 88 0.94 19.85 -0.15
CA ILE A 88 0.83 21.07 -0.95
C ILE A 88 1.20 20.78 -2.41
N LEU A 89 2.38 20.20 -2.64
CA LEU A 89 2.87 19.95 -3.99
C LEU A 89 1.97 18.96 -4.73
N TRP A 90 1.46 17.93 -4.07
CA TRP A 90 0.60 16.94 -4.70
C TRP A 90 -0.74 17.58 -5.03
N GLY A 91 -1.36 18.34 -4.11
CA GLY A 91 -2.67 18.96 -4.35
C GLY A 91 -2.62 19.94 -5.53
N LEU A 92 -1.52 20.69 -5.65
CA LEU A 92 -1.25 21.55 -6.80
C LEU A 92 -1.08 20.75 -8.10
N CYS A 93 -0.33 19.64 -8.08
CA CYS A 93 -0.15 18.78 -9.26
C CYS A 93 -1.45 18.09 -9.69
N ALA A 94 -2.28 17.66 -8.73
CA ALA A 94 -3.59 17.08 -8.96
C ALA A 94 -4.50 18.10 -9.67
N ALA A 95 -4.64 19.30 -9.11
CA ALA A 95 -5.43 20.37 -9.72
C ALA A 95 -4.89 20.80 -11.09
N ALA A 96 -3.56 20.89 -11.25
CA ALA A 96 -2.93 21.21 -12.53
C ALA A 96 -3.23 20.16 -13.62
N THR A 97 -3.55 18.92 -13.26
CA THR A 97 -3.94 17.92 -14.26
C THR A 97 -5.27 18.29 -14.94
N GLY A 98 -6.19 18.96 -14.25
CA GLY A 98 -7.43 19.44 -14.88
C GLY A 98 -7.19 20.47 -16.00
N MET A 99 -6.01 21.10 -16.02
CA MET A 99 -5.66 22.18 -16.93
C MET A 99 -4.85 21.72 -18.15
N VAL A 100 -4.60 20.41 -18.30
CA VAL A 100 -3.78 19.89 -19.40
C VAL A 100 -4.52 19.94 -20.74
N SER A 101 -3.75 20.23 -21.78
CA SER A 101 -4.23 20.28 -23.17
C SER A 101 -3.50 19.31 -24.11
N ASN A 102 -2.46 18.62 -23.63
CA ASN A 102 -1.67 17.72 -24.45
C ASN A 102 -1.13 16.51 -23.65
N ILE A 103 -0.86 15.42 -24.37
CA ILE A 103 -0.40 14.15 -23.80
C ILE A 103 0.94 14.27 -23.06
N PRO A 104 1.98 14.94 -23.60
CA PRO A 104 3.26 15.05 -22.90
C PRO A 104 3.14 15.73 -21.53
N MET A 105 2.35 16.80 -21.43
CA MET A 105 2.13 17.50 -20.15
C MET A 105 1.42 16.61 -19.13
N LEU A 106 0.42 15.83 -19.57
CA LEU A 106 -0.25 14.84 -18.73
C LEU A 106 0.74 13.77 -18.23
N MET A 107 1.61 13.25 -19.10
CA MET A 107 2.65 12.27 -18.72
C MET A 107 3.62 12.84 -17.67
N VAL A 108 4.08 14.08 -17.87
CA VAL A 108 4.96 14.76 -16.91
C VAL A 108 4.26 14.96 -15.56
N LEU A 109 3.02 15.45 -15.55
CA LEU A 109 2.28 15.64 -14.30
C LEU A 109 2.02 14.32 -13.57
N ARG A 110 1.69 13.23 -14.29
CA ARG A 110 1.54 11.91 -13.67
C ARG A 110 2.84 11.43 -13.02
N PHE A 111 3.97 11.60 -13.70
CA PHE A 111 5.28 11.25 -13.15
C PHE A 111 5.64 12.09 -11.92
N VAL A 112 5.46 13.43 -12.00
CA VAL A 112 5.75 14.36 -10.90
C VAL A 112 4.85 14.09 -9.69
N LEU A 113 3.56 13.81 -9.91
CA LEU A 113 2.64 13.40 -8.84
C LEU A 113 3.16 12.15 -8.12
N GLY A 114 3.62 11.15 -8.88
CA GLY A 114 4.30 9.98 -8.33
C GLY A 114 5.52 10.32 -7.48
N VAL A 115 6.38 11.22 -7.97
CA VAL A 115 7.58 11.69 -7.23
C VAL A 115 7.21 12.36 -5.90
N VAL A 116 6.20 13.23 -5.91
CA VAL A 116 5.77 14.00 -4.73
C VAL A 116 5.12 13.09 -3.68
N GLU A 117 4.30 12.13 -4.12
CA GLU A 117 3.64 11.17 -3.24
C GLU A 117 4.55 10.06 -2.75
N ALA A 118 5.68 9.80 -3.42
CA ALA A 118 6.58 8.68 -3.16
C ALA A 118 6.91 8.52 -1.67
N ALA A 119 7.16 9.63 -0.98
CA ALA A 119 7.57 9.60 0.40
C ALA A 119 6.44 9.28 1.39
N VAL A 120 5.16 9.38 1.00
CA VAL A 120 4.03 9.34 1.93
C VAL A 120 3.96 8.01 2.66
N MET A 121 3.86 6.91 1.92
CA MET A 121 3.71 5.58 2.52
C MET A 121 4.88 5.20 3.45
N PRO A 122 6.16 5.21 3.00
CA PRO A 122 7.26 4.80 3.86
C PRO A 122 7.42 5.72 5.09
N SER A 123 7.11 7.02 4.95
CA SER A 123 7.15 7.96 6.07
C SER A 123 6.03 7.70 7.07
N MET A 124 4.84 7.31 6.63
CA MET A 124 3.73 6.94 7.52
C MET A 124 3.99 5.62 8.25
N LEU A 125 4.59 4.62 7.60
CA LEU A 125 5.00 3.40 8.29
C LEU A 125 6.09 3.68 9.33
N MET A 126 7.05 4.53 8.99
CA MET A 126 8.07 5.01 9.93
C MET A 126 7.41 5.72 11.10
N TYR A 127 6.44 6.60 10.82
CA TYR A 127 5.66 7.31 11.83
C TYR A 127 4.97 6.32 12.78
N ILE A 128 4.22 5.36 12.24
CA ILE A 128 3.54 4.33 13.02
C ILE A 128 4.55 3.54 13.86
N SER A 129 5.74 3.22 13.33
CA SER A 129 6.77 2.49 14.09
C SER A 129 7.31 3.24 15.32
N ARG A 130 7.27 4.59 15.31
CA ARG A 130 7.69 5.44 16.43
C ARG A 130 6.61 5.63 17.48
N TRP A 131 5.35 5.48 17.07
CA TRP A 131 4.21 5.73 17.94
C TRP A 131 3.61 4.45 18.49
N PHE A 132 3.64 3.34 17.76
CA PHE A 132 2.94 2.10 18.08
C PHE A 132 3.90 0.94 18.38
N THR A 133 3.63 0.27 19.50
CA THR A 133 4.38 -0.92 19.91
C THR A 133 4.04 -2.08 18.99
N ARG A 134 4.86 -3.12 19.06
CA ARG A 134 4.70 -4.31 18.25
C ARG A 134 3.31 -4.95 18.39
N THR A 135 2.69 -4.92 19.56
CA THR A 135 1.40 -5.58 19.83
C THR A 135 0.19 -4.90 19.17
N GLU A 136 0.40 -3.73 18.58
CA GLU A 136 -0.62 -2.91 17.91
C GLU A 136 -0.22 -2.49 16.49
N ARG A 137 1.06 -2.65 16.13
CA ARG A 137 1.62 -2.15 14.87
C ARG A 137 0.93 -2.74 13.63
N SER A 138 0.52 -4.00 13.64
CA SER A 138 -0.18 -4.58 12.47
C SER A 138 -1.53 -3.93 12.25
N ARG A 139 -2.30 -3.70 13.31
CA ARG A 139 -3.58 -2.99 13.19
C ARG A 139 -3.36 -1.53 12.75
N ALA A 140 -2.40 -0.82 13.33
CA ALA A 140 -2.10 0.56 12.94
C ALA A 140 -1.68 0.69 11.46
N ASN A 141 -0.82 -0.22 10.98
CA ASN A 141 -0.45 -0.30 9.55
C ASN A 141 -1.65 -0.62 8.67
N THR A 142 -2.57 -1.46 9.12
CA THR A 142 -3.80 -1.76 8.40
C THR A 142 -4.72 -0.55 8.31
N PHE A 143 -4.87 0.23 9.38
CA PHE A 143 -5.63 1.49 9.30
C PHE A 143 -5.04 2.44 8.26
N LEU A 144 -3.72 2.58 8.18
CA LEU A 144 -3.09 3.33 7.08
C LEU A 144 -3.53 2.75 5.73
N ILE A 145 -3.35 1.45 5.51
CA ILE A 145 -3.48 0.84 4.17
C ILE A 145 -4.95 0.69 3.74
N LEU A 146 -5.90 0.64 4.69
CA LEU A 146 -7.34 0.69 4.43
C LEU A 146 -7.74 1.96 3.67
N GLY A 147 -6.95 3.02 3.75
CA GLY A 147 -7.13 4.22 2.93
C GLY A 147 -7.24 3.92 1.44
N ASN A 148 -6.64 2.84 0.93
CA ASN A 148 -6.83 2.40 -0.46
C ASN A 148 -8.25 1.86 -0.73
N PRO A 149 -8.63 0.65 -0.28
CA PRO A 149 -9.90 0.05 -0.65
C PRO A 149 -11.10 0.89 -0.21
N VAL A 150 -11.02 1.57 0.93
CA VAL A 150 -12.11 2.44 1.39
C VAL A 150 -12.27 3.65 0.46
N THR A 151 -11.18 4.27 0.03
CA THR A 151 -11.26 5.43 -0.87
C THR A 151 -11.83 5.06 -2.22
N VAL A 152 -11.36 3.96 -2.83
CA VAL A 152 -11.88 3.52 -4.12
C VAL A 152 -13.40 3.31 -4.11
N LEU A 153 -13.95 2.80 -3.00
CA LEU A 153 -15.40 2.57 -2.85
C LEU A 153 -16.20 3.87 -2.94
N TRP A 154 -15.92 4.86 -2.09
CA TRP A 154 -16.71 6.09 -2.08
C TRP A 154 -16.33 7.05 -3.21
N MET A 155 -15.06 7.02 -3.64
CA MET A 155 -14.55 7.89 -4.70
C MET A 155 -15.22 7.61 -6.04
N SER A 156 -15.50 6.34 -6.35
CA SER A 156 -16.20 5.97 -7.58
C SER A 156 -17.55 6.69 -7.75
N VAL A 157 -18.26 6.91 -6.64
CA VAL A 157 -19.52 7.64 -6.61
C VAL A 157 -19.27 9.15 -6.76
N VAL A 158 -18.36 9.71 -5.96
CA VAL A 158 -18.07 11.15 -5.96
C VAL A 158 -17.55 11.62 -7.32
N SER A 159 -16.52 10.95 -7.87
CA SER A 159 -15.96 11.29 -9.19
C SER A 159 -16.99 11.12 -10.30
N GLY A 160 -17.87 10.12 -10.22
CA GLY A 160 -18.97 9.95 -11.18
C GLY A 160 -19.91 11.16 -11.24
N TYR A 161 -20.32 11.68 -10.08
CA TYR A 161 -21.15 12.89 -10.01
C TYR A 161 -20.40 14.15 -10.47
N LEU A 162 -19.13 14.30 -10.10
CA LEU A 162 -18.31 15.44 -10.50
C LEU A 162 -18.11 15.48 -12.02
N VAL A 163 -17.78 14.34 -12.63
CA VAL A 163 -17.67 14.21 -14.09
C VAL A 163 -18.99 14.54 -14.77
N HIS A 164 -20.10 13.98 -14.29
CA HIS A 164 -21.41 14.22 -14.89
C HIS A 164 -21.82 15.70 -14.83
N SER A 165 -21.48 16.40 -13.75
CA SER A 165 -21.93 17.78 -13.50
C SER A 165 -21.00 18.85 -14.06
N PHE A 166 -19.68 18.62 -14.01
CA PHE A 166 -18.66 19.62 -14.32
C PHE A 166 -17.61 19.14 -15.34
N GLY A 167 -17.61 17.86 -15.70
CA GLY A 167 -16.60 17.27 -16.59
C GLY A 167 -15.32 16.85 -15.86
N TRP A 168 -14.47 16.13 -16.58
CA TRP A 168 -13.25 15.53 -16.00
C TRP A 168 -12.20 16.58 -15.59
N ARG A 169 -12.15 17.73 -16.28
CA ARG A 169 -11.18 18.80 -15.98
C ARG A 169 -11.42 19.39 -14.60
N GLU A 170 -12.65 19.83 -14.34
CA GLU A 170 -13.06 20.39 -13.06
C GLU A 170 -13.02 19.34 -11.94
N MET A 171 -13.29 18.07 -12.24
CA MET A 171 -13.11 16.97 -11.27
C MET A 171 -11.70 16.98 -10.69
N PHE A 172 -10.64 17.02 -11.51
CA PHE A 172 -9.25 17.08 -11.01
C PHE A 172 -8.96 18.34 -10.17
N VAL A 173 -9.51 19.49 -10.58
CA VAL A 173 -9.33 20.76 -9.85
C VAL A 173 -9.98 20.67 -8.47
N ILE A 174 -11.23 20.21 -8.41
CA ILE A 174 -12.00 20.06 -7.16
C ILE A 174 -11.35 19.02 -6.25
N GLU A 175 -10.89 17.90 -6.79
CA GLU A 175 -10.27 16.80 -6.07
C GLU A 175 -8.90 17.16 -5.47
N GLY A 176 -8.15 18.09 -6.08
CA GLY A 176 -6.88 18.59 -5.54
C GLY A 176 -7.02 19.52 -4.32
N VAL A 177 -8.17 20.20 -4.16
CA VAL A 177 -8.40 21.16 -3.06
C VAL A 177 -8.39 20.51 -1.67
N PRO A 178 -9.05 19.36 -1.43
CA PRO A 178 -8.99 18.65 -0.16
C PRO A 178 -7.58 18.40 0.37
N ALA A 179 -6.61 18.09 -0.50
CA ALA A 179 -5.22 17.89 -0.09
C ALA A 179 -4.57 19.17 0.46
N LEU A 180 -4.83 20.31 -0.18
CA LEU A 180 -4.34 21.62 0.26
C LEU A 180 -4.95 22.03 1.60
N ALA A 181 -6.26 21.86 1.77
CA ALA A 181 -6.94 22.09 3.03
C ALA A 181 -6.40 21.16 4.14
N TRP A 182 -6.18 19.90 3.79
CA TRP A 182 -5.63 18.91 4.71
C TRP A 182 -4.18 19.21 5.12
N ALA A 183 -3.36 19.82 4.24
CA ALA A 183 -2.02 20.28 4.59
C ALA A 183 -2.03 21.23 5.80
N VAL A 184 -3.00 22.15 5.85
CA VAL A 184 -3.17 23.08 6.97
C VAL A 184 -3.49 22.32 8.26
N VAL A 185 -4.46 21.40 8.21
CA VAL A 185 -4.84 20.56 9.36
C VAL A 185 -3.64 19.72 9.83
N TRP A 186 -2.92 19.09 8.91
CA TRP A 186 -1.74 18.28 9.18
C TRP A 186 -0.65 19.08 9.91
N TRP A 187 -0.40 20.32 9.48
CA TRP A 187 0.61 21.17 10.09
C TRP A 187 0.35 21.45 11.57
N PHE A 188 -0.91 21.64 11.97
CA PHE A 188 -1.23 21.94 13.36
C PHE A 188 -1.39 20.70 14.24
N THR A 189 -1.85 19.59 13.68
CA THR A 189 -2.22 18.38 14.44
C THR A 189 -1.06 17.41 14.64
N VAL A 190 -0.17 17.25 13.67
CA VAL A 190 0.86 16.21 13.72
C VAL A 190 2.08 16.63 14.54
N LYS A 191 2.61 15.66 15.30
CA LYS A 191 3.87 15.75 16.05
C LYS A 191 4.77 14.58 15.65
N ASP A 192 6.07 14.81 15.45
CA ASP A 192 6.99 13.78 14.95
C ASP A 192 7.29 12.68 15.96
N ARG A 193 7.29 13.01 17.26
CA ARG A 193 7.69 12.11 18.34
C ARG A 193 6.67 12.13 19.50
N PRO A 194 6.50 11.01 20.22
CA PRO A 194 5.67 10.96 21.43
C PRO A 194 6.07 11.98 22.50
N ALA A 195 7.36 12.31 22.60
CA ALA A 195 7.86 13.30 23.55
C ALA A 195 7.24 14.69 23.36
N ASP A 196 6.90 15.05 22.11
CA ASP A 196 6.36 16.35 21.73
C ASP A 196 4.82 16.41 21.81
N ALA A 197 4.18 15.33 22.30
CA ALA A 197 2.73 15.19 22.37
C ALA A 197 2.16 15.93 23.60
N PRO A 198 1.38 17.01 23.44
CA PRO A 198 0.85 17.76 24.57
C PRO A 198 -0.30 17.03 25.31
N TRP A 199 -0.96 16.09 24.63
CA TRP A 199 -2.08 15.31 25.17
C TRP A 199 -1.63 14.04 25.93
N MET A 200 -0.33 13.73 25.95
CA MET A 200 0.21 12.61 26.73
C MET A 200 0.80 13.11 28.05
N THR A 201 0.57 12.35 29.12
CA THR A 201 1.27 12.56 30.40
C THR A 201 2.74 12.14 30.29
N ASP A 202 3.61 12.71 31.11
CA ASP A 202 5.04 12.38 31.04
C ASP A 202 5.33 10.92 31.43
N ALA A 203 4.54 10.35 32.35
CA ALA A 203 4.61 8.93 32.68
C ALA A 203 4.28 8.03 31.46
N GLU A 204 3.24 8.37 30.69
CA GLU A 204 2.91 7.63 29.46
C GLU A 204 3.99 7.74 28.39
N LYS A 205 4.61 8.92 28.25
CA LYS A 205 5.71 9.14 27.28
C LYS A 205 6.92 8.27 27.62
N VAL A 206 7.32 8.25 28.90
CA VAL A 206 8.46 7.45 29.38
C VAL A 206 8.19 5.95 29.22
N GLU A 207 7.00 5.49 29.60
CA GLU A 207 6.62 4.08 29.48
C GLU A 207 6.59 3.61 28.01
N LEU A 208 6.04 4.43 27.10
CA LEU A 208 6.02 4.10 25.68
C LEU A 208 7.43 4.02 25.09
N ASP A 209 8.28 5.00 25.39
CA ASP A 209 9.67 5.02 24.93
C ASP A 209 10.47 3.80 25.45
N ALA A 210 10.27 3.44 26.72
CA ALA A 210 10.89 2.25 27.31
C ALA A 210 10.48 0.96 26.57
N ARG A 211 9.19 0.80 26.25
CA ARG A 211 8.69 -0.37 25.50
C ARG A 211 9.26 -0.43 24.08
N LEU A 212 9.28 0.70 23.37
CA LEU A 212 9.81 0.76 22.01
C LEU A 212 11.32 0.46 21.97
N LYS A 213 12.09 0.97 22.95
CA LYS A 213 13.51 0.64 23.11
C LYS A 213 13.74 -0.83 23.43
N ALA A 214 12.93 -1.41 24.32
CA ALA A 214 13.01 -2.83 24.66
C ALA A 214 12.78 -3.75 23.44
N GLU A 215 11.87 -3.37 22.53
CA GLU A 215 11.62 -4.12 21.29
C GLU A 215 12.84 -4.13 20.34
N GLN A 216 13.65 -3.07 20.36
CA GLN A 216 14.83 -2.93 19.50
C GLN A 216 16.13 -3.43 20.15
N ALA A 217 16.14 -3.67 21.47
CA ALA A 217 17.35 -4.04 22.22
C ALA A 217 18.03 -5.33 21.73
N HIS A 218 17.25 -6.24 21.15
CA HIS A 218 17.75 -7.52 20.63
C HIS A 218 18.24 -7.46 19.17
N ILE A 219 18.09 -6.32 18.49
CA ILE A 219 18.46 -6.15 17.08
C ILE A 219 19.73 -5.32 17.01
N ALA A 220 20.83 -5.93 16.58
CA ALA A 220 22.11 -5.25 16.46
C ALA A 220 22.06 -4.11 15.42
N PRO A 221 22.55 -2.90 15.74
CA PRO A 221 22.63 -1.81 14.77
C PRO A 221 23.47 -2.18 13.56
N VAL A 222 23.05 -1.74 12.38
CA VAL A 222 23.80 -1.93 11.13
C VAL A 222 24.56 -0.66 10.79
N ARG A 223 25.78 -0.80 10.25
CA ARG A 223 26.74 0.32 10.05
C ARG A 223 26.20 1.43 9.14
N ASP A 224 25.57 1.06 8.03
CA ASP A 224 25.10 2.00 7.02
C ASP A 224 23.90 1.44 6.22
N TYR A 225 23.24 2.31 5.45
CA TYR A 225 22.12 1.91 4.58
C TYR A 225 22.54 0.91 3.51
N LYS A 226 23.81 0.93 3.05
CA LYS A 226 24.31 0.01 2.03
C LYS A 226 24.32 -1.43 2.55
N ALA A 227 24.76 -1.63 3.78
CA ALA A 227 24.69 -2.91 4.47
C ALA A 227 23.23 -3.35 4.70
N ALA A 228 22.34 -2.42 5.05
CA ALA A 228 20.91 -2.72 5.19
C ALA A 228 20.29 -3.19 3.86
N PHE A 229 20.57 -2.51 2.75
CA PHE A 229 20.03 -2.84 1.42
C PHE A 229 20.59 -4.15 0.86
N ARG A 230 21.75 -4.59 1.34
CA ARG A 230 22.35 -5.89 0.98
C ARG A 230 21.97 -7.02 1.93
N SER A 231 21.22 -6.74 2.99
CA SER A 231 20.73 -7.77 3.90
C SER A 231 19.82 -8.73 3.15
N SER A 232 20.06 -10.02 3.31
CA SER A 232 19.22 -11.08 2.72
C SER A 232 17.74 -10.88 3.08
N VAL A 233 17.46 -10.44 4.32
CA VAL A 233 16.08 -10.18 4.77
C VAL A 233 15.44 -9.04 3.97
N VAL A 234 16.13 -7.91 3.81
CA VAL A 234 15.61 -6.75 3.08
C VAL A 234 15.41 -7.10 1.60
N LEU A 235 16.39 -7.77 0.97
CA LEU A 235 16.28 -8.21 -0.42
C LEU A 235 15.11 -9.18 -0.63
N LYS A 236 14.92 -10.16 0.27
CA LYS A 236 13.76 -11.04 0.25
C LYS A 236 12.46 -10.25 0.34
N CYS A 237 12.33 -9.32 1.30
CA CYS A 237 11.15 -8.48 1.43
C CYS A 237 10.89 -7.62 0.18
N CYS A 238 11.92 -7.08 -0.46
CA CYS A 238 11.81 -6.35 -1.73
C CYS A 238 11.21 -7.23 -2.83
N VAL A 239 11.77 -8.43 -3.04
CA VAL A 239 11.31 -9.35 -4.09
C VAL A 239 9.89 -9.86 -3.80
N ILE A 240 9.60 -10.22 -2.54
CA ILE A 240 8.25 -10.63 -2.10
C ILE A 240 7.24 -9.52 -2.41
N HIS A 241 7.54 -8.28 -2.04
CA HIS A 241 6.62 -7.17 -2.22
C HIS A 241 6.45 -6.77 -3.70
N ALA A 242 7.51 -6.83 -4.50
CA ALA A 242 7.45 -6.62 -5.94
C ALA A 242 6.54 -7.66 -6.63
N LEU A 243 6.80 -8.94 -6.39
CA LEU A 243 6.03 -10.05 -6.96
C LEU A 243 4.57 -10.06 -6.51
N TRP A 244 4.33 -9.77 -5.24
CA TRP A 244 2.97 -9.63 -4.72
C TRP A 244 2.24 -8.44 -5.35
N SER A 245 2.92 -7.30 -5.52
CA SER A 245 2.34 -6.11 -6.14
C SER A 245 1.97 -6.32 -7.61
N ILE A 246 2.73 -7.15 -8.35
CA ILE A 246 2.36 -7.57 -9.70
C ILE A 246 0.97 -8.22 -9.70
N GLY A 247 0.75 -9.21 -8.82
CA GLY A 247 -0.53 -9.91 -8.73
C GLY A 247 -1.68 -9.01 -8.28
N VAL A 248 -1.45 -8.19 -7.26
CA VAL A 248 -2.48 -7.28 -6.70
C VAL A 248 -2.93 -6.23 -7.71
N TYR A 249 -1.97 -5.46 -8.27
CA TYR A 249 -2.30 -4.34 -9.16
C TYR A 249 -2.73 -4.83 -10.56
N GLY A 250 -2.19 -5.96 -11.02
CA GLY A 250 -2.71 -6.65 -12.20
C GLY A 250 -4.18 -7.05 -12.01
N PHE A 251 -4.52 -7.68 -10.88
CA PHE A 251 -5.90 -8.07 -10.56
C PHE A 251 -6.83 -6.85 -10.47
N ILE A 252 -6.46 -5.84 -9.67
CA ILE A 252 -7.31 -4.66 -9.43
C ILE A 252 -7.62 -3.89 -10.71
N MET A 253 -6.60 -3.60 -11.51
CA MET A 253 -6.75 -2.74 -12.69
C MET A 253 -7.62 -3.41 -13.75
N TRP A 254 -7.62 -4.75 -13.81
CA TRP A 254 -8.30 -5.52 -14.83
C TRP A 254 -9.59 -6.21 -14.34
N LEU A 255 -9.87 -6.19 -13.04
CA LEU A 255 -11.09 -6.75 -12.46
C LEU A 255 -12.37 -6.26 -13.15
N PRO A 256 -12.58 -4.95 -13.42
CA PRO A 256 -13.79 -4.51 -14.11
C PRO A 256 -13.92 -5.09 -15.54
N SER A 257 -12.79 -5.24 -16.25
CA SER A 257 -12.78 -5.84 -17.58
C SER A 257 -13.10 -7.33 -17.54
N ILE A 258 -12.58 -8.05 -16.55
CA ILE A 258 -12.86 -9.48 -16.32
C ILE A 258 -14.36 -9.68 -16.06
N LEU A 259 -14.98 -8.83 -15.23
CA LEU A 259 -16.40 -8.91 -14.93
C LEU A 259 -17.28 -8.58 -16.14
N LYS A 260 -16.90 -7.57 -16.93
CA LYS A 260 -17.63 -7.17 -18.14
C LYS A 260 -17.55 -8.20 -19.26
N SER A 261 -16.45 -8.94 -19.40
CA SER A 261 -16.36 -10.02 -20.39
C SER A 261 -17.12 -11.26 -19.93
N ALA A 262 -17.03 -11.61 -18.64
CA ALA A 262 -17.62 -12.82 -18.09
C ALA A 262 -19.15 -12.75 -17.88
N ALA A 263 -19.71 -11.54 -17.82
CA ALA A 263 -21.15 -11.34 -17.72
C ALA A 263 -21.59 -10.28 -18.72
N THR A 264 -22.63 -10.58 -19.52
CA THR A 264 -23.30 -9.61 -20.41
C THR A 264 -24.18 -8.66 -19.58
N ILE A 265 -23.57 -7.96 -18.63
CA ILE A 265 -24.21 -7.04 -17.70
C ILE A 265 -23.83 -5.60 -18.03
N ASP A 266 -24.70 -4.68 -17.63
CA ASP A 266 -24.49 -3.26 -17.81
C ASP A 266 -23.32 -2.75 -16.93
N ILE A 267 -22.81 -1.57 -17.27
CA ILE A 267 -21.62 -1.00 -16.64
C ILE A 267 -21.83 -0.62 -15.16
N VAL A 268 -23.08 -0.35 -14.75
CA VAL A 268 -23.42 -0.03 -13.35
C VAL A 268 -23.34 -1.28 -12.51
N SER A 269 -23.88 -2.40 -13.00
CA SER A 269 -23.75 -3.71 -12.35
C SER A 269 -22.29 -4.16 -12.20
N VAL A 270 -21.45 -3.91 -13.21
CA VAL A 270 -19.99 -4.17 -13.11
C VAL A 270 -19.36 -3.37 -11.97
N GLY A 271 -19.74 -2.10 -11.81
CA GLY A 271 -19.25 -1.25 -10.71
C GLY A 271 -19.60 -1.80 -9.34
N TRP A 272 -20.86 -2.21 -9.12
CA TRP A 272 -21.29 -2.81 -7.86
C TRP A 272 -20.58 -4.13 -7.56
N LEU A 273 -20.41 -5.00 -8.56
CA LEU A 273 -19.69 -6.25 -8.38
C LEU A 273 -18.20 -6.03 -8.11
N ALA A 274 -17.59 -5.04 -8.76
CA ALA A 274 -16.19 -4.66 -8.52
C ALA A 274 -15.96 -4.10 -7.10
N ALA A 275 -16.98 -3.57 -6.43
CA ALA A 275 -16.91 -3.11 -5.05
C ALA A 275 -16.82 -4.25 -4.02
N VAL A 276 -17.38 -5.43 -4.32
CA VAL A 276 -17.48 -6.56 -3.37
C VAL A 276 -16.10 -7.08 -2.93
N PRO A 277 -15.11 -7.30 -3.82
CA PRO A 277 -13.75 -7.68 -3.41
C PRO A 277 -13.09 -6.67 -2.47
N TYR A 278 -13.31 -5.36 -2.66
CA TYR A 278 -12.76 -4.33 -1.77
C TYR A 278 -13.42 -4.36 -0.39
N LEU A 279 -14.74 -4.57 -0.32
CA LEU A 279 -15.43 -4.71 0.95
C LEU A 279 -14.94 -5.94 1.72
N ALA A 280 -14.82 -7.09 1.03
CA ALA A 280 -14.26 -8.30 1.61
C ALA A 280 -12.80 -8.12 2.06
N ALA A 281 -11.99 -7.38 1.29
CA ALA A 281 -10.63 -7.01 1.65
C ALA A 281 -10.58 -6.18 2.94
N ILE A 282 -11.44 -5.17 3.09
CA ILE A 282 -11.49 -4.34 4.30
C ILE A 282 -11.74 -5.19 5.54
N ILE A 283 -12.75 -6.07 5.49
CA ILE A 283 -13.11 -6.95 6.61
C ILE A 283 -11.94 -7.90 6.93
N LEU A 284 -11.38 -8.56 5.92
CA LEU A 284 -10.31 -9.53 6.13
C LEU A 284 -9.00 -8.87 6.59
N MET A 285 -8.67 -7.67 6.10
CA MET A 285 -7.51 -6.89 6.56
C MET A 285 -7.60 -6.60 8.06
N LEU A 286 -8.76 -6.15 8.54
CA LEU A 286 -9.00 -5.87 9.96
C LEU A 286 -8.86 -7.14 10.82
N LEU A 287 -9.51 -8.23 10.40
CA LEU A 287 -9.48 -9.52 11.10
C LEU A 287 -8.07 -10.11 11.14
N ALA A 288 -7.41 -10.20 9.98
CA ALA A 288 -6.06 -10.76 9.87
C ALA A 288 -5.05 -9.96 10.69
N SER A 289 -5.18 -8.63 10.73
CA SER A 289 -4.27 -7.77 11.51
C SER A 289 -4.48 -7.89 13.00
N TRP A 290 -5.73 -7.96 13.45
CA TRP A 290 -6.05 -8.20 14.86
C TRP A 290 -5.55 -9.57 15.32
N LEU A 291 -5.77 -10.61 14.51
CA LEU A 291 -5.34 -11.97 14.85
C LEU A 291 -3.82 -12.12 14.78
N SER A 292 -3.17 -11.44 13.83
CA SER A 292 -1.71 -11.31 13.75
C SER A 292 -1.14 -10.66 15.00
N ASP A 293 -1.75 -9.57 15.50
CA ASP A 293 -1.33 -8.89 16.73
C ASP A 293 -1.48 -9.79 17.96
N ARG A 294 -2.57 -10.56 18.03
CA ARG A 294 -2.86 -11.47 19.15
C ARG A 294 -1.96 -12.70 19.19
N THR A 295 -1.62 -13.26 18.04
CA THR A 295 -0.79 -14.47 17.92
C THR A 295 0.70 -14.18 17.89
N HIS A 296 1.09 -12.92 17.66
CA HIS A 296 2.47 -12.46 17.50
C HIS A 296 3.26 -13.15 16.38
N ASN A 297 2.59 -13.86 15.48
CA ASN A 297 3.21 -14.60 14.37
C ASN A 297 2.81 -14.00 13.02
N ARG A 298 3.45 -12.88 12.65
CA ARG A 298 3.12 -12.09 11.46
C ARG A 298 3.15 -12.92 10.18
N LYS A 299 4.14 -13.81 10.06
CA LYS A 299 4.40 -14.63 8.88
C LYS A 299 3.19 -15.50 8.50
N LEU A 300 2.48 -16.05 9.49
CA LEU A 300 1.27 -16.86 9.28
C LEU A 300 0.07 -16.06 8.76
N PHE A 301 0.10 -14.73 8.82
CA PHE A 301 -0.93 -13.86 8.25
C PHE A 301 -0.49 -13.21 6.94
N VAL A 302 0.60 -13.71 6.34
CA VAL A 302 1.08 -13.26 5.03
C VAL A 302 1.01 -14.40 4.02
N TRP A 303 1.85 -15.43 4.17
CA TRP A 303 1.99 -16.45 3.12
C TRP A 303 0.73 -17.32 2.92
N PRO A 304 -0.06 -17.72 3.93
CA PRO A 304 -1.25 -18.55 3.69
C PRO A 304 -2.33 -17.77 2.95
N LEU A 305 -2.50 -16.49 3.28
CA LEU A 305 -3.47 -15.63 2.61
C LEU A 305 -3.06 -15.41 1.14
N LEU A 306 -1.78 -15.14 0.87
CA LEU A 306 -1.29 -15.05 -0.51
C LEU A 306 -1.46 -16.37 -1.28
N LEU A 307 -1.26 -17.53 -0.62
CA LEU A 307 -1.47 -18.84 -1.24
C LEU A 307 -2.95 -19.08 -1.57
N ILE A 308 -3.86 -18.78 -0.64
CA ILE A 308 -5.31 -18.86 -0.86
C ILE A 308 -5.69 -17.93 -2.02
N GLY A 309 -5.16 -16.71 -2.06
CA GLY A 309 -5.41 -15.77 -3.15
C GLY A 309 -4.90 -16.25 -4.50
N THR A 310 -3.75 -16.92 -4.53
CA THR A 310 -3.19 -17.54 -5.73
C THR A 310 -4.09 -18.67 -6.24
N ILE A 311 -4.49 -19.58 -5.35
CA ILE A 311 -5.37 -20.72 -5.69
C ILE A 311 -6.74 -20.21 -6.16
N ALA A 312 -7.30 -19.21 -5.47
CA ALA A 312 -8.59 -18.62 -5.84
C ALA A 312 -8.51 -17.90 -7.20
N LEU A 313 -7.43 -17.16 -7.48
CA LEU A 313 -7.23 -16.52 -8.77
C LEU A 313 -7.15 -17.55 -9.91
N VAL A 314 -6.33 -18.59 -9.75
CA VAL A 314 -6.20 -19.68 -10.73
C VAL A 314 -7.52 -20.43 -10.89
N GLY A 315 -8.19 -20.75 -9.78
CA GLY A 315 -9.49 -21.43 -9.78
C GLY A 315 -10.56 -20.62 -10.50
N SER A 316 -10.60 -19.30 -10.33
CA SER A 316 -11.57 -18.44 -11.02
C SER A 316 -11.43 -18.52 -12.54
N TYR A 317 -10.18 -18.61 -13.03
CA TYR A 317 -9.88 -18.76 -14.44
C TYR A 317 -10.21 -20.16 -14.97
N LEU A 318 -9.89 -21.22 -14.22
CA LEU A 318 -10.17 -22.60 -14.61
C LEU A 318 -11.68 -22.92 -14.65
N VAL A 319 -12.46 -22.35 -13.72
CA VAL A 319 -13.92 -22.47 -13.71
C VAL A 319 -14.52 -21.76 -14.93
N GLY A 320 -13.95 -20.64 -15.33
CA GLY A 320 -14.36 -19.89 -16.51
C GLY A 320 -15.75 -19.25 -16.41
N GLU A 321 -16.25 -18.78 -17.55
CA GLU A 321 -17.50 -18.02 -17.66
C GLU A 321 -18.76 -18.88 -17.50
N SER A 322 -18.64 -20.21 -17.71
CA SER A 322 -19.75 -21.16 -17.60
C SER A 322 -20.37 -21.21 -16.19
N HIS A 323 -19.62 -20.81 -15.16
CA HIS A 323 -20.10 -20.70 -13.79
C HIS A 323 -19.71 -19.34 -13.17
N PHE A 324 -20.24 -18.27 -13.75
CA PHE A 324 -19.97 -16.88 -13.34
C PHE A 324 -19.94 -16.67 -11.82
N TRP A 325 -20.96 -17.08 -11.07
CA TRP A 325 -21.03 -16.83 -9.62
C TRP A 325 -19.93 -17.54 -8.81
N ILE A 326 -19.50 -18.73 -9.25
CA ILE A 326 -18.40 -19.46 -8.61
C ILE A 326 -17.09 -18.74 -8.91
N SER A 327 -16.85 -18.40 -10.18
CA SER A 327 -15.66 -17.64 -10.60
C SER A 327 -15.59 -16.29 -9.87
N PHE A 328 -16.70 -15.56 -9.78
CA PHE A 328 -16.81 -14.30 -9.06
C PHE A 328 -16.51 -14.45 -7.56
N THR A 329 -17.06 -15.48 -6.92
CA THR A 329 -16.77 -15.76 -5.50
C THR A 329 -15.27 -16.00 -5.28
N LEU A 330 -14.63 -16.74 -6.20
CA LEU A 330 -13.18 -16.96 -6.16
C LEU A 330 -12.40 -15.67 -6.40
N LEU A 331 -12.84 -14.77 -7.29
CA LEU A 331 -12.24 -13.44 -7.47
C LEU A 331 -12.38 -12.57 -6.21
N VAL A 332 -13.52 -12.63 -5.50
CA VAL A 332 -13.72 -11.93 -4.22
C VAL A 332 -12.76 -12.45 -3.17
N VAL A 333 -12.61 -13.78 -3.04
CA VAL A 333 -11.64 -14.41 -2.12
C VAL A 333 -10.21 -14.02 -2.50
N ALA A 334 -9.88 -14.03 -3.80
CA ALA A 334 -8.59 -13.64 -4.33
C ALA A 334 -8.25 -12.19 -3.95
N GLY A 335 -9.14 -11.24 -4.24
CA GLY A 335 -8.97 -9.84 -3.87
C GLY A 335 -8.81 -9.63 -2.36
N ALA A 336 -9.69 -10.24 -1.55
CA ALA A 336 -9.63 -10.09 -0.10
C ALA A 336 -8.31 -10.60 0.50
N THR A 337 -7.88 -11.79 0.08
CA THR A 337 -6.69 -12.46 0.61
C THR A 337 -5.38 -11.89 0.05
N MET A 338 -5.42 -11.22 -1.11
CA MET A 338 -4.30 -10.43 -1.62
C MET A 338 -4.09 -9.11 -0.87
N TYR A 339 -5.13 -8.53 -0.26
CA TYR A 339 -5.03 -7.29 0.52
C TYR A 339 -4.73 -7.52 2.01
N ALA A 340 -5.31 -8.57 2.60
CA ALA A 340 -5.18 -8.84 4.03
C ALA A 340 -3.73 -8.88 4.59
N PRO A 341 -2.71 -9.34 3.85
CA PRO A 341 -1.32 -9.38 4.31
C PRO A 341 -0.63 -8.03 4.55
N TYR A 342 -1.17 -6.91 4.05
CA TYR A 342 -0.50 -5.59 4.09
C TYR A 342 -0.09 -5.13 5.48
N GLY A 343 -1.02 -5.14 6.45
CA GLY A 343 -0.70 -4.80 7.84
C GLY A 343 0.37 -5.71 8.44
N PRO A 344 0.15 -7.04 8.46
CA PRO A 344 1.11 -8.00 9.02
C PRO A 344 2.50 -7.93 8.37
N PHE A 345 2.57 -7.79 7.04
CA PHE A 345 3.83 -7.72 6.29
C PHE A 345 4.65 -6.49 6.68
N PHE A 346 4.05 -5.30 6.66
CA PHE A 346 4.77 -4.08 7.04
C PHE A 346 5.00 -3.96 8.55
N ALA A 347 4.24 -4.68 9.39
CA ALA A 347 4.53 -4.79 10.81
C ALA A 347 5.71 -5.73 11.11
N LEU A 348 5.97 -6.71 10.22
CA LEU A 348 7.12 -7.61 10.31
C LEU A 348 8.44 -6.87 10.03
N VAL A 349 8.47 -5.89 9.13
CA VAL A 349 9.73 -5.20 8.73
C VAL A 349 10.47 -4.56 9.94
N PRO A 350 9.83 -3.77 10.82
CA PRO A 350 10.47 -3.23 12.03
C PRO A 350 10.85 -4.28 13.08
N GLU A 351 10.30 -5.50 13.01
CA GLU A 351 10.72 -6.62 13.87
C GLU A 351 12.02 -7.27 13.37
N LEU A 352 12.35 -7.11 12.09
CA LEU A 352 13.52 -7.75 11.45
C LEU A 352 14.66 -6.79 11.14
N VAL A 353 14.36 -5.49 11.04
CA VAL A 353 15.31 -4.46 10.60
C VAL A 353 15.60 -3.48 11.75
N PRO A 354 16.87 -3.15 12.02
CA PRO A 354 17.22 -2.20 13.08
C PRO A 354 16.67 -0.79 12.82
N SER A 355 16.20 -0.14 13.88
CA SER A 355 15.63 1.21 13.86
C SER A 355 16.52 2.29 13.20
N ASN A 356 17.85 2.15 13.26
CA ASN A 356 18.78 3.13 12.68
C ASN A 356 18.84 3.12 11.14
N VAL A 357 18.33 2.07 10.49
CA VAL A 357 18.26 1.95 9.02
C VAL A 357 16.84 1.65 8.50
N LEU A 358 15.87 1.56 9.41
CA LEU A 358 14.50 1.12 9.12
C LEU A 358 13.82 1.95 8.03
N GLY A 359 14.03 3.26 7.97
CA GLY A 359 13.41 4.13 6.98
C GLY A 359 13.89 3.82 5.57
N GLY A 360 15.20 3.71 5.39
CA GLY A 360 15.77 3.28 4.11
C GLY A 360 15.26 1.90 3.70
N ALA A 361 15.19 0.93 4.64
CA ALA A 361 14.72 -0.42 4.36
C ALA A 361 13.25 -0.45 3.93
N ILE A 362 12.35 0.23 4.65
CA ILE A 362 10.95 0.37 4.25
C ILE A 362 10.85 1.05 2.88
N GLY A 363 11.65 2.09 2.65
CA GLY A 363 11.70 2.81 1.37
C GLY A 363 12.07 1.89 0.20
N VAL A 364 13.11 1.06 0.32
CA VAL A 364 13.51 0.15 -0.77
C VAL A 364 12.53 -1.00 -0.98
N ILE A 365 11.93 -1.52 0.11
CA ILE A 365 10.90 -2.55 0.04
C ILE A 365 9.68 -2.02 -0.72
N ASN A 366 9.15 -0.87 -0.30
CA ASN A 366 7.96 -0.28 -0.91
C ASN A 366 8.24 0.28 -2.32
N SER A 367 9.48 0.71 -2.60
CA SER A 367 9.96 1.06 -3.96
C SER A 367 9.90 -0.16 -4.89
N SER A 368 10.37 -1.31 -4.42
CA SER A 368 10.28 -2.58 -5.18
C SER A 368 8.83 -3.00 -5.42
N GLY A 369 7.95 -2.79 -4.45
CA GLY A 369 6.50 -2.97 -4.61
C GLY A 369 5.91 -2.07 -5.69
N ALA A 370 6.26 -0.79 -5.70
CA ALA A 370 5.81 0.16 -6.72
C ALA A 370 6.29 -0.23 -8.13
N LEU A 371 7.51 -0.73 -8.27
CA LEU A 371 7.98 -1.30 -9.54
C LEU A 371 7.16 -2.53 -9.94
N GLY A 372 6.81 -3.39 -8.97
CA GLY A 372 5.90 -4.51 -9.18
C GLY A 372 4.50 -4.05 -9.62
N ALA A 373 3.97 -2.99 -9.03
CA ALA A 373 2.68 -2.40 -9.42
C ALA A 373 2.72 -1.85 -10.85
N PHE A 374 3.79 -1.14 -11.22
CA PHE A 374 4.03 -0.69 -12.60
C PHE A 374 4.00 -1.86 -13.59
N LEU A 375 4.76 -2.92 -13.30
CA LEU A 375 4.81 -4.13 -14.14
C LEU A 375 3.46 -4.85 -14.19
N GLY A 376 2.79 -5.02 -13.04
CA GLY A 376 1.48 -5.68 -12.96
C GLY A 376 0.41 -4.95 -13.77
N SER A 377 0.34 -3.61 -13.65
CA SER A 377 -0.62 -2.79 -14.38
C SER A 377 -0.36 -2.77 -15.89
N TRP A 378 0.90 -2.62 -16.30
CA TRP A 378 1.26 -2.46 -17.72
C TRP A 378 1.37 -3.80 -18.46
N VAL A 379 2.10 -4.78 -17.91
CA VAL A 379 2.37 -6.07 -18.58
C VAL A 379 1.09 -6.88 -18.74
N VAL A 380 0.19 -6.88 -17.76
CA VAL A 380 -1.12 -7.56 -17.88
C VAL A 380 -1.92 -7.00 -19.06
N GLY A 381 -1.92 -5.68 -19.23
CA GLY A 381 -2.60 -5.06 -20.37
C GLY A 381 -1.97 -5.40 -21.70
N TYR A 382 -0.64 -5.36 -21.77
CA TYR A 382 0.11 -5.76 -22.96
C TYR A 382 -0.16 -7.22 -23.33
N LEU A 383 -0.13 -8.13 -22.35
CA LEU A 383 -0.39 -9.56 -22.55
C LEU A 383 -1.80 -9.78 -23.09
N ASN A 384 -2.82 -9.17 -22.48
CA ASN A 384 -4.21 -9.27 -22.96
C ASN A 384 -4.36 -8.79 -24.41
N GLY A 385 -3.70 -7.69 -24.77
CA GLY A 385 -3.74 -7.14 -26.13
C GLY A 385 -2.99 -8.00 -27.16
N ALA A 386 -1.84 -8.57 -26.78
CA ALA A 386 -0.99 -9.33 -27.68
C ALA A 386 -1.49 -10.76 -27.93
N THR A 387 -2.04 -11.42 -26.90
CA THR A 387 -2.51 -12.82 -27.00
C THR A 387 -3.99 -12.92 -27.39
N GLY A 388 -4.76 -11.83 -27.22
CA GLY A 388 -6.22 -11.84 -27.38
C GLY A 388 -6.96 -12.67 -26.33
N SER A 389 -6.28 -13.15 -25.28
CA SER A 389 -6.83 -14.03 -24.25
C SER A 389 -6.32 -13.64 -22.86
N PRO A 390 -7.16 -13.67 -21.81
CA PRO A 390 -6.73 -13.37 -20.45
C PRO A 390 -5.77 -14.43 -19.86
N SER A 391 -5.64 -15.59 -20.50
CA SER A 391 -4.83 -16.73 -20.04
C SER A 391 -3.41 -16.36 -19.61
N ALA A 392 -2.65 -15.68 -20.47
CA ALA A 392 -1.27 -15.30 -20.22
C ALA A 392 -1.15 -14.36 -19.01
N SER A 393 -2.10 -13.45 -18.85
CA SER A 393 -2.15 -12.51 -17.73
C SER A 393 -2.43 -13.20 -16.40
N TYR A 394 -3.39 -14.14 -16.39
CA TYR A 394 -3.67 -14.94 -15.19
C TYR A 394 -2.47 -15.78 -14.77
N ILE A 395 -1.79 -16.42 -15.72
CA ILE A 395 -0.56 -17.19 -15.45
C ILE A 395 0.53 -16.28 -14.89
N PHE A 396 0.77 -15.12 -15.51
CA PHE A 396 1.77 -14.17 -15.05
C PHE A 396 1.53 -13.72 -13.60
N MET A 397 0.30 -13.33 -13.27
CA MET A 397 -0.08 -12.93 -11.91
C MET A 397 0.04 -14.10 -10.92
N ALA A 398 -0.45 -15.28 -11.28
CA ALA A 398 -0.41 -16.45 -10.40
C ALA A 398 1.02 -16.91 -10.10
N VAL A 399 1.91 -16.93 -11.10
CA VAL A 399 3.32 -17.28 -10.93
C VAL A 399 4.00 -16.26 -10.02
N ALA A 400 3.77 -14.96 -10.22
CA ALA A 400 4.33 -13.93 -9.35
C ALA A 400 3.88 -14.10 -7.89
N LEU A 401 2.59 -14.31 -7.65
CA LEU A 401 2.05 -14.54 -6.31
C LEU A 401 2.61 -15.82 -5.66
N LEU A 402 2.70 -16.91 -6.42
CA LEU A 402 3.25 -18.18 -5.93
C LEU A 402 4.73 -18.05 -5.54
N LEU A 403 5.53 -17.37 -6.36
CA LEU A 403 6.93 -17.08 -6.03
C LEU A 403 7.06 -16.20 -4.77
N SER A 404 6.15 -15.23 -4.59
CA SER A 404 6.07 -14.43 -3.37
C SER A 404 5.78 -15.29 -2.14
N VAL A 405 4.83 -16.25 -2.25
CA VAL A 405 4.52 -17.21 -1.19
C VAL A 405 5.75 -18.04 -0.82
N ILE A 406 6.41 -18.65 -1.81
CA ILE A 406 7.58 -19.50 -1.62
C ILE A 406 8.69 -18.72 -0.90
N LEU A 407 8.98 -17.49 -1.35
CA LEU A 407 9.99 -16.65 -0.73
C LEU A 407 9.62 -16.24 0.71
N MET A 408 8.35 -15.91 0.96
CA MET A 408 7.87 -15.53 2.29
C MET A 408 8.00 -16.67 3.31
N ILE A 409 7.86 -17.93 2.88
CA ILE A 409 8.12 -19.10 3.73
C ILE A 409 9.58 -19.16 4.19
N THR A 410 10.53 -18.63 3.40
CA THR A 410 11.96 -18.60 3.76
C THR A 410 12.38 -17.41 4.63
N VAL A 411 11.46 -16.46 4.90
CA VAL A 411 11.75 -15.32 5.78
C VAL A 411 11.74 -15.81 7.22
N PRO A 412 12.80 -15.55 8.01
CA PRO A 412 12.90 -16.07 9.37
C PRO A 412 11.77 -15.53 10.26
N GLY A 413 11.16 -16.41 11.05
CA GLY A 413 10.18 -16.05 12.07
C GLY A 413 10.82 -15.66 13.41
N ARG A 414 10.04 -15.07 14.33
CA ARG A 414 10.54 -14.70 15.68
C ARG A 414 11.11 -15.87 16.47
N ALA A 415 10.47 -17.05 16.41
CA ALA A 415 10.91 -18.22 17.15
C ALA A 415 12.31 -18.66 16.70
N GLU A 416 12.55 -18.65 15.39
CA GLU A 416 13.84 -18.96 14.77
C GLU A 416 14.90 -17.91 15.13
N GLN A 417 14.53 -16.62 15.18
CA GLN A 417 15.46 -15.56 15.58
C GLN A 417 15.82 -15.56 17.06
N ARG A 418 14.89 -15.89 17.96
CA ARG A 418 15.19 -16.08 19.39
C ARG A 418 16.14 -17.25 19.60
N ALA A 419 15.85 -18.39 18.96
CA ALA A 419 16.72 -19.57 19.03
C ALA A 419 18.13 -19.29 18.49
N ALA A 420 18.24 -18.56 17.37
CA ALA A 420 19.53 -18.16 16.81
C ALA A 420 20.28 -17.16 17.70
N GLY A 421 19.57 -16.19 18.31
CA GLY A 421 20.15 -15.21 19.22
C GLY A 421 20.69 -15.85 20.51
N GLU A 422 19.93 -16.77 21.10
CA GLU A 422 20.33 -17.52 22.30
C GLU A 422 21.55 -18.42 22.02
N ALA A 423 21.59 -19.09 20.86
CA ALA A 423 22.74 -19.88 20.41
C ALA A 423 24.00 -19.04 20.15
N THR A 424 23.85 -17.81 19.66
CA THR A 424 25.00 -16.91 19.42
C THR A 424 25.57 -16.34 20.72
N VAL A 425 24.72 -16.12 21.73
CA VAL A 425 25.14 -15.65 23.06
C VAL A 425 25.82 -16.77 23.86
N SER A 426 25.37 -18.03 23.73
CA SER A 426 26.04 -19.17 24.36
C SER A 426 27.45 -19.41 23.79
N LEU A 427 27.60 -19.32 22.46
CA LEU A 427 28.88 -19.47 21.76
C LEU A 427 29.91 -18.36 22.06
N ARG A 428 29.48 -17.20 22.55
CA ARG A 428 30.40 -16.12 23.01
C ARG A 428 30.78 -16.23 24.49
N ARG A 429 30.12 -17.12 25.24
CA ARG A 429 30.38 -17.35 26.68
C ARG A 429 31.21 -18.60 26.95
N THR A 430 31.31 -19.50 25.99
CA THR A 430 32.30 -20.58 25.88
C THR A 430 33.52 -20.08 25.13
#